data_AF-A0A5K0X7G4-F1
#
_entry.id   AF-A0A5K0X7G4-F1
#
_cell.length_a   1.000
_cell.length_b   1.000
_cell.length_c   1.000
_cell.angle_alpha   90.00
_cell.angle_beta   90.00
_cell.angle_gamma   90.00
#
_symmetry.space_group_name_H-M   'P 1'
#
loop_
_entity.id
_entity.type
_entity.pdbx_description
1 polymer ?
#
loop_
_entity_poly.entity_id
_entity_poly.type
_entity_poly.pdbx_seq_one_letter_code
_entity_poly.pdbx_strand_id
1 'polypeptide(L)' 'SDDHRSYMVYLRWGRVGVKGQNKLIGPYSSRVDAIKEFESKFHSKTNNCWSSRQQFISFPKYYTWLEMDYSEDADGK' A
#
# COMPACT_ATOMS: atom_id res chain seq x y z
N SER A 1 -0.52 -1.55 -27.94
CA SER A 1 -1.85 -1.04 -27.57
C SER A 1 -1.91 -1.09 -26.06
N ASP A 2 -1.53 0.00 -25.39
CA ASP A 2 -1.75 0.12 -23.95
C ASP A 2 -3.26 0.10 -23.72
N ASP A 3 -3.78 -0.99 -23.17
CA ASP A 3 -5.21 -1.12 -22.89
C ASP A 3 -5.58 -0.12 -21.77
N HIS A 4 -6.13 1.03 -22.18
CA HIS A 4 -6.17 2.29 -21.46
C HIS A 4 -7.15 2.32 -20.25
N ARG A 5 -6.88 1.54 -19.19
CA ARG A 5 -7.18 1.81 -17.75
C ARG A 5 -7.08 0.54 -16.87
N SER A 6 -5.96 -0.19 -16.93
CA SER A 6 -5.70 -1.27 -15.96
C SER A 6 -5.01 -0.74 -14.70
N TYR A 7 -5.57 -1.00 -13.53
CA TYR A 7 -4.98 -0.66 -12.24
C TYR A 7 -4.37 -1.90 -11.58
N MET A 8 -3.27 -1.71 -10.86
CA MET A 8 -2.61 -2.79 -10.10
C MET A 8 -2.35 -2.33 -8.67
N VAL A 9 -2.41 -3.25 -7.72
CA VAL A 9 -2.06 -3.01 -6.31
C VAL A 9 -0.79 -3.78 -5.99
N TYR A 10 0.27 -3.06 -5.66
CA TYR A 10 1.56 -3.66 -5.28
C TYR A 10 1.69 -3.74 -3.77
N LEU A 11 2.05 -4.92 -3.27
CA LEU A 11 2.28 -5.20 -1.86
C LEU A 11 3.67 -5.79 -1.68
N ARG A 12 4.45 -5.27 -0.73
CA ARG A 12 5.77 -5.79 -0.33
C ARG A 12 5.82 -5.96 1.18
N TRP A 13 6.38 -7.07 1.65
CA TRP A 13 6.50 -7.34 3.09
C TRP A 13 7.67 -8.25 3.40
N GLY A 14 8.16 -8.20 4.64
CA GLY A 14 9.27 -9.03 5.09
C GLY A 14 9.81 -8.53 6.42
N ARG A 15 10.91 -9.14 6.86
CA ARG A 15 11.68 -8.61 7.98
C ARG A 15 12.41 -7.35 7.53
N VAL A 16 12.56 -6.37 8.44
CA VAL A 16 13.33 -5.15 8.17
C VAL A 16 14.78 -5.53 7.85
N GLY A 17 15.37 -4.88 6.83
CA GLY A 17 16.75 -5.14 6.40
C GLY A 17 16.93 -6.27 5.37
N VAL A 18 15.86 -6.96 4.94
CA VAL A 18 15.93 -7.98 3.87
C VAL A 18 14.90 -7.72 2.77
N LYS A 19 15.12 -8.29 1.58
CA LYS A 19 14.28 -8.06 0.39
C LYS A 19 12.81 -8.44 0.59
N GLY A 20 12.54 -9.48 1.39
CA GLY A 20 11.19 -9.96 1.67
C GLY A 20 10.50 -10.59 0.46
N GLN A 21 9.18 -10.60 0.50
CA GLN A 21 8.28 -11.06 -0.55
C GLN A 21 7.48 -9.89 -1.11
N ASN A 22 6.94 -10.07 -2.32
CA ASN A 22 6.01 -9.14 -2.91
C ASN A 22 4.85 -9.87 -3.58
N LYS A 23 3.78 -9.13 -3.85
CA LYS A 23 2.64 -9.58 -4.64
C LYS A 23 2.06 -8.39 -5.39
N LEU A 24 1.78 -8.62 -6.66
CA LEU A 24 1.07 -7.70 -7.53
C LEU A 24 -0.35 -8.25 -7.72
N ILE A 25 -1.36 -7.45 -7.43
CA ILE A 25 -2.77 -7.84 -7.51
C ILE A 25 -3.44 -7.03 -8.62
N GLY A 26 -4.23 -7.70 -9.44
CA GLY A 26 -4.88 -7.14 -10.64
C GLY A 26 -4.62 -8.02 -11.87
N PRO A 27 -4.88 -7.51 -13.09
CA PRO A 27 -5.34 -6.14 -13.36
C PRO A 27 -6.78 -5.91 -12.91
N TYR A 28 -7.06 -4.70 -12.42
CA TYR A 28 -8.42 -4.20 -12.16
C TYR A 28 -8.82 -3.25 -13.28
N SER A 29 -9.99 -3.46 -13.89
CA SER A 29 -10.55 -2.52 -14.87
C SER A 29 -11.18 -1.28 -14.23
N SER A 30 -11.46 -1.35 -12.92
CA SER A 30 -12.08 -0.29 -12.13
C SER A 30 -11.09 0.27 -11.11
N ARG A 31 -10.87 1.59 -11.15
CA ARG A 31 -10.05 2.30 -10.15
C ARG A 31 -10.60 2.10 -8.74
N VAL A 32 -11.92 2.09 -8.60
CA VAL A 32 -12.59 1.97 -7.30
C VAL A 32 -12.28 0.62 -6.67
N ASP A 33 -12.22 -0.45 -7.45
CA ASP A 33 -11.96 -1.79 -6.93
C ASP A 33 -10.49 -1.95 -6.51
N ALA A 34 -9.56 -1.37 -7.26
CA ALA A 34 -8.14 -1.31 -6.86
C ALA A 34 -7.94 -0.49 -5.57
N ILE A 35 -8.65 0.63 -5.42
CA ILE A 35 -8.63 1.42 -4.17
C ILE A 35 -9.18 0.59 -3.00
N LYS A 36 -10.32 -0.10 -3.18
CA LYS A 36 -10.90 -0.95 -2.13
C LYS A 36 -9.96 -2.08 -1.70
N GLU A 37 -9.27 -2.73 -2.63
CA GLU A 37 -8.27 -3.77 -2.29
C GLU A 37 -7.15 -3.17 -1.42
N PHE A 38 -6.62 -2.01 -1.82
CA PHE A 38 -5.59 -1.31 -1.06
C PHE A 38 -6.07 -0.92 0.35
N GLU A 39 -7.24 -0.26 0.45
CA GLU A 39 -7.79 0.22 1.71
C GLU A 39 -8.15 -0.94 2.65
N SER A 40 -8.69 -2.03 2.11
CA SER A 40 -8.98 -3.26 2.87
C SER A 40 -7.70 -3.86 3.44
N LYS A 41 -6.63 -3.92 2.63
CA LYS A 41 -5.33 -4.41 3.11
C LYS A 41 -4.78 -3.52 4.21
N PHE A 42 -4.79 -2.20 4.03
CA PHE A 42 -4.35 -1.24 5.04
C PHE A 42 -5.12 -1.43 6.34
N HIS A 43 -6.46 -1.40 6.28
CA HIS A 43 -7.32 -1.59 7.45
C HIS A 43 -7.06 -2.92 8.15
N SER A 44 -6.92 -4.03 7.41
CA SER A 44 -6.62 -5.34 8.01
C SER A 44 -5.30 -5.38 8.79
N LYS A 45 -4.35 -4.52 8.43
CA LYS A 45 -3.01 -4.47 9.04
C LYS A 45 -2.89 -3.43 10.14
N THR A 46 -3.64 -2.34 10.07
CA THR A 46 -3.51 -1.21 11.00
C THR A 46 -4.71 -1.01 11.91
N ASN A 47 -5.85 -1.63 11.60
CA ASN A 47 -7.15 -1.36 12.23
C ASN A 47 -7.59 0.12 12.11
N ASN A 48 -7.19 0.80 11.03
CA ASN A 48 -7.54 2.18 10.73
C ASN A 48 -8.03 2.30 9.28
N CYS A 49 -8.95 3.23 9.00
CA CYS A 49 -9.34 3.57 7.63
C CYS A 49 -8.25 4.40 6.95
N TRP A 50 -7.94 4.10 5.68
CA TRP A 50 -6.94 4.85 4.91
C TRP A 50 -7.30 6.33 4.74
N SER A 51 -8.58 6.64 4.56
CA SER A 51 -9.10 8.01 4.46
C SER A 51 -8.80 8.85 5.71
N SER A 52 -8.72 8.23 6.88
CA SER A 52 -8.46 8.88 8.17
C SER A 52 -7.01 8.73 8.66
N ARG A 53 -6.07 8.38 7.78
CA ARG A 53 -4.66 8.10 8.16
C ARG A 53 -3.92 9.27 8.86
N GLN A 54 -4.39 10.51 8.72
CA GLN A 54 -3.83 11.66 9.44
C GLN A 54 -4.16 11.64 10.94
N GLN A 55 -5.18 10.90 11.35
CA GLN A 55 -5.60 10.70 12.73
C GLN A 55 -5.30 9.26 13.18
N PHE A 56 -4.14 8.73 12.77
CA PHE A 56 -3.78 7.32 12.98
C PHE A 56 -3.67 6.97 14.46
N ILE A 57 -4.31 5.86 14.86
CA ILE A 57 -4.18 5.30 16.22
C ILE A 57 -3.39 3.98 16.14
N SER A 58 -2.30 3.88 16.89
CA SER A 58 -1.54 2.64 17.00
C SER A 58 -2.21 1.66 17.96
N PHE A 59 -2.37 0.41 17.53
CA PHE A 59 -2.95 -0.66 18.34
C PHE A 59 -1.92 -1.77 18.59
N PRO A 60 -1.88 -2.37 19.79
CA PRO A 60 -1.02 -3.53 20.06
C PRO A 60 -1.28 -4.67 19.06
N LYS A 61 -0.21 -5.28 18.54
CA LYS A 61 -0.22 -6.38 17.55
C LYS A 61 -0.67 -5.99 16.12
N TYR A 62 -0.97 -4.71 15.88
CA TYR A 62 -1.20 -4.17 14.54
C TYR A 62 0.04 -3.42 14.05
N TYR A 63 0.09 -3.17 12.74
CA TYR A 63 1.14 -2.36 12.12
C TYR A 63 0.94 -0.89 12.48
N THR A 64 2.04 -0.18 12.69
CA THR A 64 2.08 1.28 12.81
C THR A 64 2.32 1.89 11.44
N TRP A 65 1.57 2.95 11.10
CA TRP A 65 1.82 3.74 9.90
C TRP A 65 3.05 4.62 10.09
N LEU A 66 3.97 4.57 9.12
CA LEU A 66 5.18 5.40 9.08
C LEU A 66 5.11 6.24 7.81
N GLU A 67 5.25 7.56 7.96
CA GLU A 67 5.38 8.45 6.81
C GLU A 67 6.77 8.25 6.19
N MET A 68 6.79 8.12 4.87
CA MET A 68 8.03 8.06 4.10
C MET A 68 8.18 9.38 3.36
N ASP A 69 9.38 9.95 3.43
CA ASP A 69 9.76 11.06 2.59
C ASP A 69 10.22 10.50 1.24
N TYR A 70 9.50 10.82 0.18
CA TYR A 70 9.81 10.37 -1.17
C TYR A 70 10.57 11.43 -1.99
N SER A 71 10.98 12.55 -1.37
CA SER A 71 11.68 13.64 -2.06
C SER A 71 13.12 13.28 -2.45
N GLU A 72 13.72 12.28 -1.82
CA GLU A 72 15.13 11.90 -2.00
C GLU A 72 15.35 10.76 -3.02
N ASP A 73 14.29 10.05 -3.45
CA ASP A 73 14.38 8.89 -4.36
C ASP A 73 14.24 9.25 -5.86
N ALA A 74 14.19 10.55 -6.21
CA ALA A 74 14.05 11.00 -7.61
C ALA A 74 15.40 11.09 -8.37
N ASP A 75 16.54 10.99 -7.67
CA ASP A 75 17.87 10.97 -8.28
C ASP A 75 18.63 9.72 -7.82
N GLY A 76 18.85 8.77 -8.74
CA GLY A 76 19.79 7.66 -8.51
C GLY A 76 19.18 6.25 -8.57
N LYS A 77 18.78 5.81 -9.76
CA LYS A 77 19.49 4.74 -10.52
C LYS A 77 18.86 4.48 -11.88
#